data_AF-A0A699YVE4-F1
#
_entry.id   AF-A0A699YVE4-F1
#
_cell.length_a   1.000
_cell.length_b   1.000
_cell.length_c   1.000
_cell.angle_alpha   90.00
_cell.angle_beta   90.00
_cell.angle_gamma   90.00
#
_symmetry.space_group_name_H-M   'P 1'
#
loop_
_entity.id
_entity.type
_entity.pdbx_description
1 polymer ?
#
loop_
_entity_poly.entity_id
_entity_poly.type
_entity_poly.pdbx_seq_one_letter_code
_entity_poly.pdbx_strand_id
1 'polypeptide(L)'
;MYTALKRDNEAADQVAEDVAAKRACRKVQSRGEALKRRRSSMNQFLYTVPYLPVAGQKPQQATGFFDNNGGLDYHIPVRAPNASGSAANNLGALTAMPLVHTPLKAVEMAPIAKVGGMGDVVTALGRAVQEEGHSVECIIPKYDSINYSQVEQLRQEGGFAFGGTNVRVWKGIVDGLPTTFLEPENGHFWRGCIYGRNDDSVRFGFFCGAALQYLKTYNVQPSIIHCHDWPSAPVAWGDRMGAKCIFTIHN
;
A
#
# COMPACT_ATOMS: atom_id res chain seq x y z
N MET A 1 42.87 -39.33 35.48
CA MET A 1 41.41 -39.22 35.72
C MET A 1 40.88 -37.85 35.28
N TYR A 2 41.46 -36.74 35.77
CA TYR A 2 41.06 -35.36 35.39
C TYR A 2 41.19 -35.04 33.88
N THR A 3 42.24 -35.54 33.22
CA THR A 3 42.48 -35.35 31.78
C THR A 3 41.51 -36.12 30.87
N ALA A 4 40.96 -37.25 31.34
CA ALA A 4 39.95 -38.01 30.60
C ALA A 4 38.59 -37.32 30.67
N LEU A 5 38.19 -36.89 31.88
CA LEU A 5 36.95 -36.11 32.10
C LEU A 5 36.91 -34.80 31.31
N LYS A 6 38.06 -34.11 31.19
CA LYS A 6 38.14 -32.88 30.40
C LYS A 6 37.95 -33.13 28.90
N ARG A 7 38.53 -34.21 28.37
CA ARG A 7 38.33 -34.62 26.96
C ARG A 7 36.90 -35.05 26.67
N ASP A 8 36.26 -35.75 27.61
CA ASP A 8 34.88 -36.20 27.45
C ASP A 8 33.89 -35.01 27.46
N ASN A 9 34.15 -33.99 28.29
CA ASN A 9 33.37 -32.74 28.29
C ASN A 9 33.59 -31.90 27.02
N GLU A 10 34.84 -31.74 26.57
CA GLU A 10 35.16 -31.03 25.31
C GLU A 10 34.54 -31.74 24.10
N ALA A 11 34.52 -33.08 24.09
CA ALA A 11 33.84 -33.85 23.04
C ALA A 11 32.32 -33.69 23.09
N ALA A 12 31.72 -33.63 24.28
CA ALA A 12 30.29 -33.41 24.45
C ALA A 12 29.86 -32.01 23.99
N ASP A 13 30.65 -30.99 24.31
CA ASP A 13 30.40 -29.60 23.90
C ASP A 13 30.53 -29.44 22.38
N GLN A 14 31.54 -30.07 21.77
CA GLN A 14 31.70 -30.08 20.31
C GLN A 14 30.50 -30.73 19.59
N VAL A 15 29.95 -31.81 20.15
CA VAL A 15 28.75 -32.47 19.61
C VAL A 15 27.52 -31.56 19.76
N ALA A 16 27.39 -30.83 20.87
CA ALA A 16 26.30 -29.89 21.07
C ALA A 16 26.35 -28.71 20.09
N GLU A 17 27.54 -28.16 19.85
CA GLU A 17 27.76 -27.10 18.86
C GLU A 17 27.46 -27.58 17.43
N ASP A 18 27.89 -28.78 17.06
CA ASP A 18 27.60 -29.38 15.75
C ASP A 18 26.09 -29.59 15.53
N VAL A 19 25.37 -29.99 16.57
CA VAL A 19 23.90 -30.14 16.51
C VAL A 19 23.23 -28.78 16.38
N ALA A 20 23.72 -27.75 17.08
CA ALA A 20 23.22 -26.38 16.95
C ALA A 20 23.47 -25.81 15.55
N ALA A 21 24.67 -26.01 14.99
CA ALA A 21 25.04 -25.61 13.64
C ALA A 21 24.17 -26.30 12.57
N LYS A 22 23.92 -27.61 12.72
CA LYS A 22 23.01 -28.37 11.83
C LYS A 22 21.57 -27.86 11.90
N ARG A 23 21.08 -27.49 13.09
CA ARG A 23 19.75 -26.89 13.26
C ARG A 23 19.66 -25.50 12.62
N ALA A 24 20.69 -24.67 12.78
CA ALA A 24 20.76 -23.36 12.14
C ALA A 24 20.77 -23.48 10.60
N CYS A 25 21.57 -24.40 10.06
CA CYS A 25 21.66 -24.66 8.62
C CYS A 25 20.31 -25.14 8.05
N ARG A 26 19.62 -26.07 8.73
CA ARG A 26 18.26 -26.52 8.34
C ARG A 26 17.24 -25.37 8.36
N LYS A 27 17.33 -24.44 9.32
CA LYS A 27 16.44 -23.27 9.41
C LYS A 27 16.70 -22.25 8.30
N VAL A 28 17.96 -22.10 7.86
CA VAL A 28 18.32 -21.27 6.71
C VAL A 28 17.87 -21.92 5.40
N GLN A 29 18.07 -23.22 5.25
CA GLN A 29 17.62 -23.99 4.08
C GLN A 29 16.10 -23.97 3.94
N SER A 30 15.34 -24.20 5.03
CA SER A 30 13.88 -24.13 4.99
C SER A 30 13.36 -22.73 4.69
N ARG A 31 14.01 -21.67 5.19
CA ARG A 31 13.72 -20.28 4.80
C ARG A 31 14.05 -20.03 3.33
N GLY A 32 15.17 -20.53 2.82
CA GLY A 32 15.55 -20.42 1.41
C GLY A 32 14.59 -21.14 0.47
N GLU A 33 14.11 -22.33 0.86
CA GLU A 33 13.09 -23.09 0.13
C GLU A 33 11.72 -22.40 0.17
N ALA A 34 11.31 -21.86 1.32
CA ALA A 34 10.09 -21.06 1.43
C ALA A 34 10.17 -19.78 0.57
N LEU A 35 11.35 -19.14 0.52
CA LEU A 35 11.59 -17.97 -0.34
C LEU A 35 11.59 -18.34 -1.82
N LYS A 36 12.16 -19.50 -2.19
CA LYS A 36 12.09 -20.05 -3.56
C LYS A 36 10.66 -20.42 -3.96
N ARG A 37 9.87 -21.02 -3.06
CA ARG A 37 8.44 -21.31 -3.28
C ARG A 37 7.62 -20.03 -3.42
N ARG A 38 7.91 -19.00 -2.62
CA ARG A 38 7.32 -17.66 -2.79
C ARG A 38 7.73 -17.02 -4.10
N ARG A 39 9.01 -17.14 -4.50
CA ARG A 39 9.50 -16.61 -5.78
C ARG A 39 8.92 -17.37 -6.98
N SER A 40 8.67 -18.68 -6.87
CA SER A 40 7.99 -19.45 -7.92
C SER A 40 6.50 -19.12 -8.00
N SER A 41 5.82 -18.86 -6.87
CA SER A 41 4.42 -18.41 -6.91
C SER A 41 4.29 -16.95 -7.38
N MET A 42 5.29 -16.12 -7.10
CA MET A 42 5.33 -14.71 -7.51
C MET A 42 5.68 -14.55 -9.00
N ASN A 43 6.45 -15.48 -9.59
CA ASN A 43 6.65 -15.54 -11.04
C ASN A 43 5.42 -16.04 -11.83
N GLN A 44 4.32 -16.37 -11.16
CA GLN A 44 3.04 -16.71 -11.80
C GLN A 44 2.09 -15.50 -11.89
N PHE A 45 2.47 -14.37 -11.32
CA PHE A 45 1.75 -13.11 -11.41
C PHE A 45 2.66 -12.05 -12.04
N LEU A 46 2.12 -11.34 -13.03
CA LEU A 46 2.69 -10.16 -13.68
C LEU A 46 3.68 -10.41 -14.83
N TYR A 47 3.16 -10.88 -15.95
CA TYR A 47 3.44 -10.27 -17.26
C TYR A 47 2.20 -10.39 -18.13
N THR A 48 1.43 -9.31 -18.28
CA THR A 48 0.54 -9.18 -19.43
C THR A 48 1.10 -8.11 -20.35
N VAL A 49 1.53 -8.56 -21.53
CA VAL A 49 1.80 -7.71 -22.69
C VAL A 49 0.49 -6.97 -23.02
N PRO A 50 0.51 -5.66 -23.29
CA PRO A 50 -0.73 -4.94 -23.56
C PRO A 50 -1.37 -5.48 -24.85
N TYR A 51 -2.56 -6.04 -24.71
CA TYR A 51 -3.44 -6.36 -25.83
C TYR A 51 -4.21 -5.09 -26.19
N LEU A 52 -4.04 -4.60 -27.42
CA LEU A 52 -4.82 -3.48 -27.97
C LEU A 52 -5.94 -4.04 -28.85
N PRO A 53 -7.18 -4.18 -28.35
CA PRO A 53 -8.30 -4.60 -29.18
C PRO A 53 -8.74 -3.48 -30.13
N VAL A 54 -8.99 -3.86 -31.38
CA VAL A 54 -9.70 -3.03 -32.36
C VAL A 54 -11.20 -3.34 -32.28
N ALA A 55 -12.04 -2.31 -32.25
CA ALA A 55 -13.49 -2.46 -32.11
C ALA A 55 -14.08 -3.38 -33.21
N GLY A 56 -14.71 -4.49 -32.81
CA GLY A 56 -15.45 -5.40 -33.70
C GLY A 56 -14.87 -6.81 -33.87
N GLN A 57 -13.68 -7.12 -33.33
CA GLN A 57 -13.15 -8.50 -33.37
C GLN A 57 -13.76 -9.37 -32.25
N LYS A 58 -14.34 -10.51 -32.62
CA LYS A 58 -14.63 -11.60 -31.68
C LYS A 58 -13.30 -12.25 -31.26
N PRO A 59 -13.06 -12.48 -29.96
CA PRO A 59 -11.78 -13.00 -29.49
C PRO A 59 -11.53 -14.39 -30.10
N GLN A 60 -10.43 -14.53 -30.85
CA GLN A 60 -9.92 -15.84 -31.21
C GLN A 60 -9.34 -16.48 -29.94
N GLN A 61 -9.58 -17.79 -29.76
CA GLN A 61 -9.11 -18.58 -28.62
C GLN A 61 -7.59 -18.41 -28.45
N ALA A 62 -7.19 -17.52 -27.55
CA ALA A 62 -5.80 -17.34 -27.18
C ALA A 62 -5.39 -18.51 -26.28
N THR A 63 -4.31 -19.19 -26.66
CA THR A 63 -3.74 -20.38 -26.01
C THR A 63 -3.00 -20.03 -24.71
N GLY A 64 -3.70 -19.39 -23.77
CA GLY A 64 -3.25 -19.14 -22.40
C GLY A 64 -4.11 -19.93 -21.40
N PHE A 65 -3.50 -20.36 -20.31
CA PHE A 65 -4.24 -20.99 -19.21
C PHE A 65 -5.11 -19.93 -18.53
N PHE A 66 -6.43 -20.07 -18.68
CA PHE A 66 -7.44 -19.22 -18.06
C PHE A 66 -7.86 -19.88 -16.73
N ASP A 67 -7.29 -19.42 -15.62
CA ASP A 67 -7.73 -19.83 -14.27
C ASP A 67 -8.91 -18.97 -13.85
N ASN A 68 -10.11 -19.50 -14.03
CA ASN A 68 -11.35 -18.86 -13.60
C ASN A 68 -11.85 -19.36 -12.24
N ASN A 69 -11.04 -20.13 -11.49
CA ASN A 69 -11.41 -20.70 -10.20
C ASN A 69 -12.86 -21.23 -10.13
N GLY A 70 -13.28 -22.02 -11.14
CA GLY A 70 -14.64 -22.57 -11.19
C GLY A 70 -15.74 -21.58 -11.58
N GLY A 71 -15.41 -20.49 -12.28
CA GLY A 71 -16.35 -19.45 -12.72
C GLY A 71 -16.36 -18.18 -11.85
N LEU A 72 -15.46 -18.08 -10.87
CA LEU A 72 -15.18 -16.87 -10.11
C LEU A 72 -14.12 -16.05 -10.85
N ASP A 73 -14.55 -15.43 -11.94
CA ASP A 73 -13.80 -14.34 -12.55
C ASP A 73 -13.56 -13.26 -11.48
N TYR A 74 -12.29 -12.92 -11.21
CA TYR A 74 -11.95 -11.81 -10.29
C TYR A 74 -12.35 -10.45 -10.87
N HIS A 75 -12.74 -10.37 -12.14
CA HIS A 75 -13.53 -9.27 -12.68
C HIS A 75 -15.03 -9.50 -12.40
N ILE A 76 -15.50 -9.02 -11.24
CA ILE A 76 -16.93 -8.84 -11.02
C ILE A 76 -17.31 -7.44 -11.52
N PRO A 77 -18.04 -7.29 -12.64
CA PRO A 77 -18.66 -6.01 -12.96
C PRO A 77 -19.73 -5.70 -11.91
N VAL A 78 -19.52 -4.63 -11.14
CA VAL A 78 -20.48 -4.14 -10.15
C VAL A 78 -21.65 -3.50 -10.91
N ARG A 79 -22.68 -4.29 -11.24
CA ARG A 79 -23.96 -3.74 -11.69
C ARG A 79 -24.73 -3.25 -10.47
N ALA A 80 -25.21 -2.00 -10.55
CA ALA A 80 -26.21 -1.49 -9.62
C ALA A 80 -27.39 -2.48 -9.57
N PRO A 81 -27.94 -2.79 -8.38
CA PRO A 81 -29.08 -3.68 -8.31
C PRO A 81 -30.24 -3.00 -9.03
N ASN A 82 -30.82 -3.71 -10.02
CA ASN A 82 -32.13 -3.48 -10.63
C ASN A 82 -32.14 -2.61 -11.91
N ALA A 83 -31.64 -3.15 -13.03
CA ALA A 83 -31.97 -2.66 -14.37
C ALA A 83 -32.59 -3.78 -15.22
N SER A 84 -33.71 -4.33 -14.75
CA SER A 84 -34.60 -5.17 -15.56
C SER A 84 -36.04 -4.86 -15.18
N GLY A 85 -36.60 -3.80 -15.75
CA GLY A 85 -37.97 -3.38 -15.54
C GLY A 85 -38.23 -1.99 -16.09
N SER A 86 -39.36 -1.82 -16.77
CA SER A 86 -39.87 -0.62 -17.44
C SER A 86 -40.12 0.59 -16.51
N ALA A 87 -39.09 1.08 -15.82
CA ALA A 87 -39.11 2.30 -15.03
C ALA A 87 -37.98 3.28 -15.45
N ALA A 88 -37.62 3.26 -16.73
CA ALA A 88 -36.53 4.06 -17.31
C ALA A 88 -36.78 5.58 -17.34
N ASN A 89 -37.92 6.07 -16.83
CA ASN A 89 -38.29 7.49 -16.95
C ASN A 89 -38.37 8.27 -15.63
N ASN A 90 -37.92 7.73 -14.50
CA ASN A 90 -37.85 8.48 -13.24
C ASN A 90 -36.56 8.22 -12.42
N LEU A 91 -35.44 7.96 -13.10
CA LEU A 91 -34.14 8.21 -12.50
C LEU A 91 -33.81 9.68 -12.75
N GLY A 92 -34.42 10.55 -11.94
CA GLY A 92 -33.84 11.86 -11.69
C GLY A 92 -32.37 11.66 -11.38
N ALA A 93 -31.53 12.40 -12.12
CA ALA A 93 -30.08 12.38 -12.04
C ALA A 93 -29.61 11.89 -10.67
N LEU A 94 -29.18 10.63 -10.58
CA LEU A 94 -28.22 10.25 -9.55
C LEU A 94 -26.96 10.99 -9.97
N THR A 95 -26.94 12.27 -9.62
CA THR A 95 -25.76 13.12 -9.61
C THR A 95 -24.67 12.23 -9.05
N ALA A 96 -23.67 11.95 -9.89
CA ALA A 96 -22.44 11.30 -9.48
C ALA A 96 -22.05 11.99 -8.17
N MET A 97 -22.33 11.31 -7.05
CA MET A 97 -22.03 11.91 -5.77
C MET A 97 -20.51 12.03 -5.82
N PRO A 98 -19.95 13.22 -5.57
CA PRO A 98 -18.50 13.37 -5.50
C PRO A 98 -18.05 12.57 -4.28
N LEU A 99 -17.91 11.26 -4.46
CA LEU A 99 -17.37 10.34 -3.50
C LEU A 99 -15.89 10.66 -3.53
N VAL A 100 -15.48 11.55 -2.64
CA VAL A 100 -14.08 11.73 -2.29
C VAL A 100 -13.69 10.46 -1.54
N HIS A 101 -13.24 9.48 -2.32
CA HIS A 101 -12.43 8.40 -1.81
C HIS A 101 -11.06 9.06 -1.57
N THR A 102 -10.64 9.18 -0.32
CA THR A 102 -9.20 9.41 -0.05
C THR A 102 -8.62 8.03 0.16
N PRO A 103 -8.25 7.31 -0.91
CA PRO A 103 -7.46 6.13 -0.71
C PRO A 103 -6.11 6.61 -0.20
N LEU A 104 -5.54 5.88 0.75
CA LEU A 104 -4.10 5.80 0.91
C LEU A 104 -3.54 6.92 1.76
N LYS A 105 -3.78 6.81 3.08
CA LYS A 105 -2.66 7.04 3.99
C LYS A 105 -1.71 5.84 3.84
N ALA A 106 -0.88 5.91 2.82
CA ALA A 106 0.13 4.90 2.55
C ALA A 106 1.50 5.49 2.85
N VAL A 107 2.35 4.67 3.45
CA VAL A 107 3.75 4.99 3.73
C VAL A 107 4.63 4.63 2.52
N GLU A 108 4.05 3.96 1.53
CA GLU A 108 4.65 3.65 0.23
C GLU A 108 3.66 3.98 -0.90
N MET A 109 4.17 4.45 -2.02
CA MET A 109 3.44 4.66 -3.27
C MET A 109 4.40 4.47 -4.44
N ALA A 110 4.07 3.58 -5.37
CA ALA A 110 4.87 3.41 -6.59
C ALA A 110 4.54 4.52 -7.61
N PRO A 111 5.51 5.00 -8.41
CA PRO A 111 6.91 4.58 -8.45
C PRO A 111 7.83 5.36 -7.49
N ILE A 112 7.28 6.24 -6.65
CA ILE A 112 8.04 7.31 -5.98
C ILE A 112 8.67 6.92 -4.65
N ALA A 113 8.06 6.00 -3.90
CA ALA A 113 8.44 5.60 -2.54
C ALA A 113 8.02 4.15 -2.30
N LYS A 114 8.94 3.19 -2.49
CA LYS A 114 8.61 1.76 -2.51
C LYS A 114 9.67 0.94 -1.78
N VAL A 115 9.23 0.06 -0.89
CA VAL A 115 10.06 -0.97 -0.24
C VAL A 115 9.58 -2.38 -0.61
N GLY A 116 8.27 -2.57 -0.76
CA GLY A 116 7.65 -3.86 -1.09
C GLY A 116 6.46 -3.73 -2.04
N GLY A 117 5.59 -4.74 -2.05
CA GLY A 117 4.42 -4.79 -2.95
C GLY A 117 3.32 -3.78 -2.61
N MET A 118 3.28 -3.27 -1.37
CA MET A 118 2.24 -2.33 -0.93
C MET A 118 2.16 -1.10 -1.84
N GLY A 119 3.31 -0.50 -2.20
CA GLY A 119 3.34 0.67 -3.08
C GLY A 119 2.72 0.44 -4.47
N ASP A 120 2.76 -0.78 -5.01
CA ASP A 120 2.11 -1.08 -6.30
C ASP A 120 0.60 -1.23 -6.14
N VAL A 121 0.17 -1.91 -5.07
CA VAL A 121 -1.25 -2.07 -4.76
C VAL A 121 -1.92 -0.72 -4.55
N VAL A 122 -1.23 0.16 -3.82
CA VAL A 122 -1.63 1.54 -3.56
C VAL A 122 -1.97 2.28 -4.85
N THR A 123 -1.02 2.33 -5.79
CA THR A 123 -1.18 3.05 -7.06
C THR A 123 -2.17 2.36 -7.99
N ALA A 124 -2.11 1.03 -8.12
CA ALA A 124 -3.03 0.28 -8.99
C ALA A 124 -4.48 0.38 -8.52
N LEU A 125 -4.73 0.22 -7.21
CA LEU A 125 -6.06 0.34 -6.63
C LEU A 125 -6.61 1.75 -6.77
N GLY A 126 -5.78 2.77 -6.50
CA GLY A 126 -6.18 4.17 -6.67
C GLY A 126 -6.65 4.46 -8.10
N ARG A 127 -5.94 3.96 -9.12
CA ARG A 127 -6.33 4.12 -10.53
C ARG A 127 -7.63 3.40 -10.85
N ALA A 128 -7.75 2.14 -10.44
CA ALA A 128 -8.98 1.36 -10.67
C ALA A 128 -10.22 2.06 -10.06
N VAL A 129 -10.08 2.60 -8.85
CA VAL A 129 -11.18 3.36 -8.19
C VAL A 129 -11.48 4.67 -8.94
N GLN A 130 -10.47 5.35 -9.47
CA GLN A 130 -10.65 6.54 -10.29
C GLN A 130 -11.34 6.24 -11.62
N GLU A 131 -11.00 5.10 -12.26
CA GLU A 131 -11.62 4.62 -13.51
C GLU A 131 -13.12 4.30 -13.33
N GLU A 132 -13.53 3.87 -12.13
CA GLU A 132 -14.94 3.70 -11.75
C GLU A 132 -15.68 5.05 -11.50
N GLY A 133 -15.02 6.18 -11.73
CA GLY A 133 -15.61 7.52 -11.65
C GLY A 133 -15.58 8.16 -10.26
N HIS A 134 -14.83 7.59 -9.32
CA HIS A 134 -14.65 8.17 -7.99
C HIS A 134 -13.50 9.18 -7.97
N SER A 135 -13.64 10.21 -7.12
CA SER A 135 -12.53 11.13 -6.86
C SER A 135 -11.57 10.46 -5.89
N VAL A 136 -10.30 10.38 -6.27
CA VAL A 136 -9.24 9.68 -5.55
C VAL A 136 -8.11 10.66 -5.23
N GLU A 137 -7.71 10.71 -3.96
CA GLU A 137 -6.53 11.42 -3.51
C GLU A 137 -5.67 10.59 -2.56
N CYS A 138 -4.40 10.40 -2.90
CA CYS A 138 -3.40 9.76 -2.05
C CYS A 138 -2.78 10.77 -1.08
N ILE A 139 -2.58 10.41 0.18
CA ILE A 139 -1.87 11.24 1.17
C ILE A 139 -0.69 10.45 1.70
N ILE A 140 0.53 10.93 1.47
CA ILE A 140 1.75 10.25 1.91
C ILE A 140 2.71 11.21 2.62
N PRO A 141 3.65 10.72 3.43
CA PRO A 141 4.74 11.56 3.92
C PRO A 141 5.66 11.99 2.78
N LYS A 142 6.16 13.22 2.84
CA LYS A 142 7.20 13.70 1.92
C LYS A 142 8.57 13.22 2.41
N TYR A 143 9.01 12.06 1.94
CA TYR A 143 10.35 11.56 2.26
C TYR A 143 11.45 12.29 1.49
N ASP A 144 12.64 12.34 2.07
CA ASP A 144 13.86 12.73 1.38
C ASP A 144 14.29 11.72 0.30
N SER A 145 13.88 10.47 0.44
CA SER A 145 14.17 9.36 -0.48
C SER A 145 13.18 9.21 -1.65
N ILE A 146 12.23 10.14 -1.80
CA ILE A 146 11.26 10.12 -2.92
C ILE A 146 11.97 10.39 -4.25
N ASN A 147 11.61 9.62 -5.29
CA ASN A 147 11.96 9.95 -6.67
C ASN A 147 11.06 11.07 -7.23
N TYR A 148 11.42 12.32 -6.98
CA TYR A 148 10.63 13.49 -7.41
C TYR A 148 10.52 13.66 -8.94
N SER A 149 11.37 13.01 -9.73
CA SER A 149 11.25 13.04 -11.21
C SER A 149 9.98 12.37 -11.72
N GLN A 150 9.34 11.54 -10.89
CA GLN A 150 8.10 10.83 -11.18
C GLN A 150 6.87 11.51 -10.55
N VAL A 151 7.04 12.74 -10.05
CA VAL A 151 5.93 13.53 -9.52
C VAL A 151 5.68 14.72 -10.44
N GLU A 152 4.56 14.69 -11.12
CA GLU A 152 4.16 15.77 -12.01
C GLU A 152 3.54 16.92 -11.21
N GLN A 153 3.78 18.15 -11.66
CA GLN A 153 3.17 19.38 -11.12
C GLN A 153 3.35 19.56 -9.61
N LEU A 154 4.47 19.06 -9.07
CA LEU A 154 4.80 19.19 -7.65
C LEU A 154 4.91 20.66 -7.26
N ARG A 155 4.07 21.10 -6.33
CA ARG A 155 4.07 22.47 -5.81
C ARG A 155 3.66 22.49 -4.35
N GLN A 156 4.20 23.45 -3.60
CA GLN A 156 3.75 23.71 -2.23
C GLN A 156 2.44 24.50 -2.28
N GLU A 157 1.42 24.03 -1.58
CA GLU A 157 0.10 24.67 -1.52
C GLU A 157 -0.15 25.39 -0.19
N GLY A 158 0.63 25.08 0.85
CA GLY A 158 0.57 25.80 2.13
C GLY A 158 1.23 25.04 3.26
N GLY A 159 0.69 25.18 4.47
CA GLY A 159 1.11 24.44 5.64
C GLY A 159 0.22 24.69 6.86
N PHE A 160 0.41 23.88 7.90
CA PHE A 160 -0.32 23.98 9.16
C PHE A 160 0.54 23.53 10.35
N ALA A 161 0.25 24.06 11.53
CA ALA A 161 0.90 23.63 12.76
C ALA A 161 0.29 22.32 13.28
N PHE A 162 1.13 21.33 13.58
CA PHE A 162 0.71 20.08 14.21
C PHE A 162 1.88 19.46 15.00
N GLY A 163 1.59 18.94 16.20
CA GLY A 163 2.58 18.22 17.01
C GLY A 163 3.85 19.03 17.33
N GLY A 164 3.72 20.35 17.52
CA GLY A 164 4.83 21.24 17.86
C GLY A 164 5.74 21.64 16.69
N THR A 165 5.36 21.35 15.44
CA THR A 165 6.10 21.77 14.24
C THR A 165 5.14 22.25 13.16
N ASN A 166 5.67 22.95 12.15
CA ASN A 166 4.93 23.26 10.94
C ASN A 166 5.02 22.08 9.96
N VAL A 167 3.90 21.77 9.32
CA VAL A 167 3.80 20.73 8.29
C VAL A 167 3.49 21.43 6.98
N ARG A 168 4.44 21.42 6.04
CA ARG A 168 4.23 21.94 4.69
C ARG A 168 3.42 20.94 3.87
N VAL A 169 2.45 21.46 3.13
CA VAL A 169 1.56 20.69 2.26
C VAL A 169 2.00 20.88 0.83
N TRP A 170 2.26 19.77 0.15
CA TRP A 170 2.61 19.74 -1.26
C TRP A 170 1.57 18.94 -2.03
N LYS A 171 1.27 19.37 -3.25
CA LYS A 171 0.42 18.66 -4.20
C LYS A 171 1.23 18.26 -5.41
N GLY A 172 0.96 17.07 -5.94
CA GLY A 172 1.49 16.60 -7.21
C GLY A 172 0.60 15.49 -7.79
N ILE A 173 0.98 14.98 -8.94
CA ILE A 173 0.34 13.84 -9.59
C ILE A 173 1.37 12.72 -9.72
N VAL A 174 0.99 11.51 -9.31
CA VAL A 174 1.85 10.33 -9.36
C VAL A 174 1.10 9.25 -10.12
N ASP A 175 1.61 8.85 -11.29
CA ASP A 175 0.99 7.83 -12.15
C ASP A 175 -0.50 8.09 -12.40
N GLY A 176 -0.85 9.36 -12.67
CA GLY A 176 -2.23 9.80 -12.91
C GLY A 176 -3.10 9.99 -11.67
N LEU A 177 -2.56 9.82 -10.45
CA LEU A 177 -3.29 10.00 -9.19
C LEU A 177 -2.94 11.32 -8.49
N PRO A 178 -3.94 12.15 -8.13
CA PRO A 178 -3.74 13.28 -7.23
C PRO A 178 -3.10 12.81 -5.92
N THR A 179 -1.98 13.42 -5.56
CA THR A 179 -1.18 13.03 -4.39
C THR A 179 -0.82 14.26 -3.55
N THR A 180 -1.13 14.19 -2.26
CA THR A 180 -0.70 15.14 -1.24
C THR A 180 0.48 14.59 -0.46
N PHE A 181 1.52 15.40 -0.35
CA PHE A 181 2.70 15.09 0.44
C PHE A 181 2.73 15.99 1.67
N LEU A 182 2.83 15.37 2.84
CA LEU A 182 2.97 16.09 4.10
C LEU A 182 4.44 16.10 4.51
N GLU A 183 4.99 17.30 4.69
CA GLU A 183 6.38 17.52 5.04
C GLU A 183 6.51 18.25 6.38
N PRO A 184 6.63 17.50 7.50
CA PRO A 184 6.93 18.07 8.80
C PRO A 184 8.35 18.62 8.83
N GLU A 185 8.53 19.83 9.36
CA GLU A 185 9.83 20.49 9.47
C GLU A 185 10.73 19.90 10.57
N ASN A 186 10.19 19.01 11.41
CA ASN A 186 10.95 18.32 12.46
C ASN A 186 11.85 17.16 11.95
N GLY A 187 11.89 16.91 10.65
CA GLY A 187 12.77 15.90 10.04
C GLY A 187 12.33 14.45 10.21
N HIS A 188 11.08 14.17 10.67
CA HIS A 188 10.58 12.80 10.81
C HIS A 188 10.67 11.94 9.55
N PHE A 189 10.66 12.55 8.36
CA PHE A 189 10.71 11.85 7.08
C PHE A 189 11.98 12.14 6.26
N TRP A 190 12.98 12.78 6.88
CA TRP A 190 14.28 13.05 6.28
C TRP A 190 15.32 12.10 6.89
N ARG A 191 15.22 10.82 6.53
CA ARG A 191 15.96 9.72 7.18
C ARG A 191 16.68 8.80 6.20
N GLY A 192 16.61 9.09 4.90
CA GLY A 192 17.15 8.27 3.81
C GLY A 192 16.43 6.93 3.62
N CYS A 193 15.35 6.67 4.36
CA CYS A 193 14.59 5.43 4.28
C CYS A 193 13.15 5.61 4.76
N ILE A 194 12.28 4.69 4.32
CA ILE A 194 10.88 4.66 4.73
C ILE A 194 10.75 4.00 6.11
N TYR A 195 11.20 2.75 6.25
CA TYR A 195 11.17 1.96 7.49
C TYR A 195 12.56 1.65 8.04
N GLY A 196 12.60 1.02 9.21
CA GLY A 196 13.80 0.45 9.82
C GLY A 196 14.46 1.39 10.81
N ARG A 197 13.72 2.38 11.33
CA ARG A 197 14.20 3.23 12.44
C ARG A 197 13.50 2.83 13.74
N ASN A 198 14.19 3.03 14.85
CA ASN A 198 13.69 2.68 16.18
C ASN A 198 12.44 3.50 16.57
N ASP A 199 12.22 4.62 15.89
CA ASP A 199 11.13 5.57 16.11
C ASP A 199 10.02 5.51 15.04
N ASP A 200 9.95 4.44 14.23
CA ASP A 200 8.95 4.33 13.16
C ASP A 200 7.49 4.46 13.69
N SER A 201 7.18 3.90 14.86
CA SER A 201 5.87 4.04 15.49
C SER A 201 5.52 5.50 15.79
N VAL A 202 6.50 6.29 16.26
CA VAL A 202 6.34 7.72 16.55
C VAL A 202 6.17 8.51 15.25
N ARG A 203 7.02 8.25 14.25
CA ARG A 203 6.97 8.91 12.94
C ARG A 203 5.63 8.70 12.25
N PHE A 204 5.16 7.46 12.19
CA PHE A 204 3.90 7.15 11.51
C PHE A 204 2.68 7.55 12.33
N GLY A 205 2.75 7.49 13.67
CA GLY A 205 1.73 8.09 14.53
C GLY A 205 1.59 9.60 14.29
N PHE A 206 2.71 10.32 14.20
CA PHE A 206 2.72 11.74 13.84
C PHE A 206 2.06 11.97 12.48
N PHE A 207 2.46 11.21 11.45
CA PHE A 207 1.87 11.34 10.11
C PHE A 207 0.38 11.08 10.10
N CYS A 208 -0.09 10.04 10.81
CA CYS A 208 -1.52 9.74 10.89
C CYS A 208 -2.31 10.92 11.44
N GLY A 209 -1.83 11.51 12.53
CA GLY A 209 -2.41 12.70 13.16
C GLY A 209 -2.34 13.93 12.26
N ALA A 210 -1.17 14.21 11.68
CA ALA A 210 -0.98 15.32 10.75
C ALA A 210 -1.91 15.20 9.54
N ALA A 211 -2.11 14.00 9.01
CA ALA A 211 -2.98 13.77 7.89
C ALA A 211 -4.47 13.89 8.27
N LEU A 212 -4.88 13.61 9.52
CA LEU A 212 -6.24 13.96 9.98
C LEU A 212 -6.39 15.48 10.18
N GLN A 213 -5.35 16.13 10.69
CA GLN A 213 -5.32 17.59 10.84
C GLN A 213 -5.38 18.29 9.47
N TYR A 214 -4.70 17.76 8.46
CA TYR A 214 -4.78 18.23 7.08
C TYR A 214 -6.22 18.27 6.58
N LEU A 215 -6.97 17.17 6.75
CA LEU A 215 -8.38 17.10 6.33
C LEU A 215 -9.21 18.21 6.98
N LYS A 216 -9.00 18.46 8.28
CA LYS A 216 -9.69 19.52 9.03
C LYS A 216 -9.31 20.91 8.53
N THR A 217 -8.01 21.19 8.43
CA THR A 217 -7.50 22.52 8.09
C THR A 217 -7.85 22.94 6.65
N TYR A 218 -7.81 21.99 5.71
CA TYR A 218 -8.13 22.24 4.30
C TYR A 218 -9.59 21.94 3.95
N ASN A 219 -10.43 21.64 4.96
CA ASN A 219 -11.83 21.27 4.80
C ASN A 219 -12.05 20.17 3.72
N VAL A 220 -11.14 19.20 3.68
CA VAL A 220 -11.27 18.01 2.82
C VAL A 220 -12.18 17.04 3.55
N GLN A 221 -13.35 16.76 2.96
CA GLN A 221 -14.39 15.91 3.55
C GLN A 221 -14.52 14.60 2.78
N PRO A 222 -13.64 13.62 3.04
CA PRO A 222 -13.74 12.33 2.38
C PRO A 222 -14.96 11.55 2.86
N SER A 223 -15.57 10.79 1.96
CA SER A 223 -16.59 9.82 2.34
C SER A 223 -15.97 8.58 2.95
N ILE A 224 -14.79 8.18 2.43
CA ILE A 224 -14.04 7.00 2.85
C ILE A 224 -12.56 7.37 2.98
N ILE A 225 -11.96 6.95 4.09
CA ILE A 225 -10.51 6.93 4.31
C ILE A 225 -10.04 5.48 4.24
N HIS A 226 -9.17 5.17 3.27
CA HIS A 226 -8.56 3.85 3.13
C HIS A 226 -7.16 3.84 3.75
N CYS A 227 -6.97 3.03 4.77
CA CYS A 227 -5.72 2.83 5.48
C CYS A 227 -5.06 1.52 5.04
N HIS A 228 -3.74 1.54 4.91
CA HIS A 228 -2.90 0.41 4.50
C HIS A 228 -1.87 0.10 5.58
N ASP A 229 -1.94 -1.12 6.10
CA ASP A 229 -1.06 -1.67 7.13
C ASP A 229 -0.93 -0.86 8.43
N TRP A 230 -0.14 -1.41 9.33
CA TRP A 230 0.15 -0.86 10.64
C TRP A 230 0.60 0.62 10.64
N PRO A 231 1.34 1.17 9.65
CA PRO A 231 1.78 2.56 9.72
C PRO A 231 0.63 3.56 9.67
N SER A 232 -0.49 3.18 9.05
CA SER A 232 -1.68 4.03 8.93
C SER A 232 -2.82 3.62 9.87
N ALA A 233 -2.66 2.53 10.61
CA ALA A 233 -3.66 2.05 11.57
C ALA A 233 -4.15 3.10 12.59
N PRO A 234 -3.31 4.02 13.12
CA PRO A 234 -3.78 5.03 14.07
C PRO A 234 -4.91 5.93 13.54
N VAL A 235 -5.06 6.04 12.22
CA VAL A 235 -6.13 6.81 11.56
C VAL A 235 -7.50 6.22 11.84
N ALA A 236 -7.58 4.89 11.97
CA ALA A 236 -8.83 4.19 12.20
C ALA A 236 -9.47 4.54 13.55
N TRP A 237 -8.67 5.01 14.51
CA TRP A 237 -9.13 5.42 15.84
C TRP A 237 -9.20 6.95 16.02
N GLY A 238 -8.66 7.72 15.07
CA GLY A 238 -8.65 9.17 15.14
C GLY A 238 -9.98 9.81 14.72
N ASP A 239 -10.06 11.14 14.85
CA ASP A 239 -11.20 11.91 14.39
C ASP A 239 -11.18 12.05 12.86
N ARG A 240 -12.09 11.33 12.21
CA ARG A 240 -12.23 11.22 10.75
C ARG A 240 -13.28 12.16 10.17
N MET A 241 -13.80 13.12 10.94
CA MET A 241 -14.81 14.09 10.46
C MET A 241 -16.06 13.42 9.85
N GLY A 242 -16.46 12.27 10.39
CA GLY A 242 -17.60 11.48 9.90
C GLY A 242 -17.30 10.51 8.77
N ALA A 243 -16.09 10.53 8.18
CA ALA A 243 -15.70 9.61 7.11
C ALA A 243 -15.72 8.15 7.58
N LYS A 244 -16.15 7.25 6.70
CA LYS A 244 -16.02 5.80 6.91
C LYS A 244 -14.55 5.39 6.73
N CYS A 245 -14.17 4.27 7.32
CA CYS A 245 -12.78 3.80 7.28
C CYS A 245 -12.73 2.37 6.77
N ILE A 246 -11.83 2.15 5.81
CA ILE A 246 -11.46 0.83 5.33
C ILE A 246 -10.01 0.60 5.72
N PHE A 247 -9.68 -0.61 6.14
CA PHE A 247 -8.33 -0.98 6.51
C PHE A 247 -7.92 -2.24 5.75
N THR A 248 -6.81 -2.16 5.01
CA THR A 248 -6.24 -3.30 4.28
C THR A 248 -4.94 -3.71 4.92
N ILE A 249 -4.83 -5.01 5.21
CA ILE A 249 -3.62 -5.68 5.68
C ILE A 249 -2.95 -6.31 4.47
N HIS A 250 -1.70 -5.91 4.19
CA HIS A 250 -0.88 -6.54 3.15
C HIS A 250 0.05 -7.60 3.72
N ASN A 251 0.45 -7.50 5.00
CA ASN A 251 1.30 -8.47 5.69
C ASN A 251 1.08 -8.51 7.21
#